data_AF-A0AAE8GG16-F1
#
_entry.id   AF-A0AAE8GG16-F1
#
_cell.length_a   1.000
_cell.length_b   1.000
_cell.length_c   1.000
_cell.angle_alpha   90.00
_cell.angle_beta   90.00
_cell.angle_gamma   90.00
#
_symmetry.space_group_name_H-M   'P 1'
#
loop_
_entity.id
_entity.type
_entity.pdbx_description
1 polymer ?
#
loop_
_entity_poly.entity_id
_entity_poly.type
_entity_poly.pdbx_seq_one_letter_code
_entity_poly.pdbx_strand_id
1 'polypeptide(L)'
;MSNFLNYKNLSTKSICDAAMSFDLARSAEKMMNWEYIGDDNPAWKDGPYLSSPANKKQIDRSHPYCMRSSIYMRAIAGIVVENEFNGTGKTKIPASQLDPYKSRVEPIISKLVIIEQFELFKAFMICCDGPYNKKQVNKWVGKLPQEILDKISSLTLRRNELTHDTDYELPTMKEAVEFFYALRFICGKYFDENSPNFVFI
;
A
#
# COMPACT_ATOMS: atom_id res chain seq x y z
N MET A 1 14.01 -24.46 5.48
CA MET A 1 12.70 -23.89 5.09
C MET A 1 12.78 -23.59 3.60
N SER A 2 11.85 -24.07 2.76
CA SER A 2 11.96 -23.85 1.31
C SER A 2 11.93 -22.34 0.99
N ASN A 3 12.69 -21.91 -0.02
CA ASN A 3 12.77 -20.49 -0.42
C ASN A 3 11.38 -19.91 -0.73
N PHE A 4 10.50 -20.72 -1.33
CA PHE A 4 9.11 -20.36 -1.60
C PHE A 4 8.30 -20.14 -0.31
N LEU A 5 8.46 -21.00 0.71
CA LEU A 5 7.73 -20.85 1.97
C LEU A 5 8.17 -19.60 2.74
N ASN A 6 9.47 -19.27 2.70
CA ASN A 6 9.97 -18.03 3.28
C ASN A 6 9.38 -16.80 2.58
N TYR A 7 9.44 -16.77 1.24
CA TYR A 7 8.81 -15.72 0.44
C TYR A 7 7.31 -15.57 0.76
N LYS A 8 6.57 -16.69 0.81
CA LYS A 8 5.15 -16.70 1.17
C LYS A 8 4.91 -16.03 2.51
N ASN A 9 5.69 -16.38 3.53
CA ASN A 9 5.50 -15.84 4.87
C ASN A 9 5.81 -14.35 4.94
N LEU A 10 6.90 -13.90 4.32
CA LEU A 10 7.30 -12.49 4.31
C LEU A 10 6.31 -11.62 3.51
N SER A 11 5.90 -12.10 2.34
CA SER A 11 4.91 -11.42 1.48
C SER A 11 3.56 -11.31 2.18
N THR A 12 3.10 -12.36 2.87
CA THR A 12 1.85 -12.31 3.65
C THR A 12 1.95 -11.34 4.82
N LYS A 13 3.03 -11.37 5.60
CA LYS A 13 3.19 -10.47 6.75
C LYS A 13 3.20 -9.00 6.31
N SER A 14 4.00 -8.67 5.30
CA SER A 14 4.11 -7.30 4.79
C SER A 14 2.78 -6.75 4.27
N ILE A 15 2.00 -7.52 3.50
CA ILE A 15 0.69 -7.03 3.04
C ILE A 15 -0.31 -6.86 4.20
N CYS A 16 -0.30 -7.76 5.19
CA CYS A 16 -1.16 -7.64 6.37
C CYS A 16 -0.80 -6.39 7.21
N ASP A 17 0.49 -6.19 7.49
CA ASP A 17 0.98 -5.03 8.25
C ASP A 17 0.64 -3.72 7.52
N ALA A 18 0.79 -3.69 6.20
CA ALA A 18 0.45 -2.53 5.38
C ALA A 18 -1.06 -2.28 5.33
N ALA A 19 -1.89 -3.32 5.17
CA ALA A 19 -3.35 -3.18 5.19
C ALA A 19 -3.85 -2.67 6.54
N MET A 20 -3.34 -3.20 7.65
CA MET A 20 -3.66 -2.70 8.98
C MET A 20 -3.24 -1.24 9.16
N SER A 21 -2.05 -0.88 8.69
CA SER A 21 -1.56 0.50 8.75
C SER A 21 -2.42 1.45 7.92
N PHE A 22 -2.87 1.01 6.74
CA PHE A 22 -3.80 1.74 5.89
C PHE A 22 -5.14 1.97 6.58
N ASP A 23 -5.74 0.94 7.14
CA ASP A 23 -7.04 1.04 7.81
C ASP A 23 -6.99 2.04 8.98
N LEU A 24 -5.94 1.97 9.80
CA LEU A 24 -5.74 2.88 10.92
C LEU A 24 -5.55 4.33 10.44
N ALA A 25 -4.67 4.54 9.46
CA ALA A 25 -4.37 5.88 8.95
C ALA A 25 -5.56 6.51 8.22
N ARG A 26 -6.31 5.72 7.43
CA ARG A 26 -7.53 6.20 6.74
C ARG A 26 -8.64 6.52 7.72
N SER A 27 -8.80 5.71 8.77
CA SER A 27 -9.78 5.98 9.81
C SER A 27 -9.46 7.26 10.58
N ALA A 28 -8.19 7.48 10.92
CA ALA A 28 -7.74 8.70 11.57
C ALA A 28 -7.95 9.95 10.70
N GLU A 29 -7.67 9.85 9.38
CA GLU A 29 -7.95 10.92 8.43
C GLU A 29 -9.44 11.27 8.39
N LYS A 30 -10.33 10.26 8.37
CA LYS A 30 -11.78 10.48 8.43
C LYS A 30 -12.21 11.17 9.73
N MET A 31 -11.66 10.79 10.89
CA MET A 31 -12.04 11.40 12.17
C MET A 31 -11.63 12.87 12.34
N MET A 32 -10.67 13.34 11.55
CA MET A 32 -10.21 14.73 11.60
C MET A 32 -11.02 15.68 10.71
N ASN A 33 -11.76 15.17 9.72
CA ASN A 33 -12.47 16.04 8.76
C ASN A 33 -13.87 16.39 9.28
N TRP A 34 -14.17 17.69 9.30
CA TRP A 34 -15.47 18.23 9.69
C TRP A 34 -16.63 17.68 8.86
N GLU A 35 -16.37 17.34 7.59
CA GLU A 35 -17.37 16.77 6.68
C GLU A 35 -17.82 15.37 7.07
N TYR A 36 -17.11 14.69 7.98
CA TYR A 36 -17.43 13.34 8.44
C TYR A 36 -18.10 13.32 9.83
N ILE A 37 -18.41 14.47 10.43
CA ILE A 37 -19.10 14.53 11.73
C ILE A 37 -20.52 13.96 11.63
N GLY A 38 -21.01 13.40 12.75
CA GLY A 38 -22.37 12.87 12.90
C GLY A 38 -22.49 11.39 12.57
N ASP A 39 -23.45 10.71 13.20
CA ASP A 39 -23.63 9.26 13.09
C ASP A 39 -24.29 8.82 11.77
N ASP A 40 -25.04 9.70 11.12
CA ASP A 40 -25.77 9.39 9.88
C ASP A 40 -24.92 9.56 8.61
N ASN A 41 -23.64 9.94 8.75
CA ASN A 41 -22.78 10.22 7.62
C ASN A 41 -22.50 8.96 6.77
N PRO A 42 -22.74 8.99 5.45
CA PRO A 42 -22.43 7.87 4.55
C PRO A 42 -20.97 7.40 4.62
N ALA A 43 -20.02 8.28 4.92
CA ALA A 43 -18.60 7.93 5.02
C ALA A 43 -18.27 6.91 6.13
N TRP A 44 -19.19 6.70 7.08
CA TRP A 44 -19.11 5.69 8.14
C TRP A 44 -19.75 4.35 7.75
N LYS A 45 -20.47 4.29 6.63
CA LYS A 45 -21.07 3.04 6.13
C LYS A 45 -20.02 2.18 5.42
N ASP A 46 -19.07 2.83 4.74
CA ASP A 46 -18.03 2.17 3.98
C ASP A 46 -16.67 2.19 4.74
N GLY A 47 -16.13 0.99 5.00
CA GLY A 47 -14.83 0.79 5.63
C GLY A 47 -13.64 1.29 4.79
N PRO A 48 -12.45 1.48 5.38
CA PRO A 48 -12.16 1.37 6.81
C PRO A 48 -12.61 2.60 7.61
N TYR A 49 -13.01 2.40 8.87
CA TYR A 49 -13.31 3.43 9.86
C TYR A 49 -13.08 2.90 11.28
N LEU A 50 -12.83 3.80 12.24
CA LEU A 50 -12.70 3.46 13.66
C LEU A 50 -14.08 3.34 14.31
N SER A 51 -14.28 2.25 15.05
CA SER A 51 -15.51 1.99 15.80
C SER A 51 -15.20 1.39 17.16
N SER A 52 -16.12 1.58 18.11
CA SER A 52 -16.05 0.89 19.39
C SER A 52 -16.38 -0.60 19.20
N PRO A 53 -15.74 -1.50 19.97
CA PRO A 53 -16.14 -2.91 19.99
C PRO A 53 -17.62 -3.07 20.33
N ALA A 54 -18.20 -4.18 19.89
CA ALA A 54 -19.58 -4.54 20.24
C ALA A 54 -19.79 -4.44 21.77
N ASN A 55 -20.90 -3.81 22.17
CA ASN A 55 -21.29 -3.62 23.57
C ASN A 55 -20.38 -2.69 24.40
N LYS A 56 -19.60 -1.81 23.75
CA LYS A 56 -18.86 -0.72 24.42
C LYS A 56 -19.49 0.63 24.10
N LYS A 57 -19.16 1.64 24.91
CA LYS A 57 -19.57 3.04 24.66
C LYS A 57 -19.09 3.44 23.27
N GLN A 58 -20.00 3.95 22.44
CA GLN A 58 -19.68 4.38 21.08
C GLN A 58 -18.71 5.57 21.10
N ILE A 59 -17.93 5.68 20.03
CA ILE A 59 -17.08 6.85 19.77
C ILE A 59 -18.00 8.06 19.59
N ASP A 60 -17.73 9.14 20.32
CA ASP A 60 -18.48 10.39 20.14
C ASP A 60 -18.09 11.00 18.78
N ARG A 61 -19.04 11.09 17.86
CA ARG A 61 -18.83 11.64 16.50
C ARG A 61 -19.42 13.04 16.32
N SER A 62 -19.85 13.69 17.40
CA SER A 62 -20.41 15.05 17.34
C SER A 62 -19.37 16.13 17.06
N HIS A 63 -18.08 15.81 17.23
CA HIS A 63 -16.96 16.71 16.99
C HIS A 63 -15.81 15.95 16.32
N PRO A 64 -14.96 16.63 15.54
CA PRO A 64 -13.77 15.99 14.97
C PRO A 64 -12.73 15.79 16.06
N TYR A 65 -11.92 14.75 15.92
CA TYR A 65 -10.87 14.44 16.87
C TYR A 65 -9.63 15.29 16.57
N CYS A 66 -9.05 15.85 17.63
CA CYS A 66 -7.77 16.54 17.53
C CYS A 66 -6.63 15.51 17.59
N MET A 67 -5.83 15.42 16.52
CA MET A 67 -4.59 14.65 16.54
C MET A 67 -3.41 15.53 16.97
N ARG A 68 -2.62 15.03 17.92
CA ARG A 68 -1.33 15.63 18.25
C ARG A 68 -0.31 15.22 17.17
N SER A 69 0.27 16.19 16.48
CA SER A 69 1.30 15.93 15.48
C SER A 69 2.55 15.28 16.10
N SER A 70 3.23 14.45 15.30
CA SER A 70 4.49 13.81 15.71
C SER A 70 5.64 14.81 15.85
N ILE A 71 6.70 14.41 16.54
CA ILE A 71 7.93 15.21 16.66
C ILE A 71 8.56 15.51 15.28
N TYR A 72 8.42 14.59 14.32
CA TYR A 72 8.93 14.76 12.96
C TYR A 72 8.13 15.79 12.18
N MET A 73 6.79 15.75 12.28
CA MET A 73 5.94 16.76 11.65
C MET A 73 6.21 18.14 12.23
N ARG A 74 6.44 18.22 13.55
CA ARG A 74 6.83 19.48 14.21
C ARG A 74 8.14 20.03 13.66
N ALA A 75 9.15 19.18 13.48
CA ALA A 75 10.44 19.60 12.91
C ALA A 75 10.29 20.09 11.46
N ILE A 76 9.55 19.36 10.62
CA ILE A 76 9.27 19.76 9.23
C ILE A 76 8.50 21.07 9.19
N ALA A 77 7.45 21.22 10.00
CA ALA A 77 6.67 22.46 10.07
C ALA A 77 7.52 23.67 10.49
N GLY A 78 8.47 23.48 11.41
CA GLY A 78 9.40 24.54 11.81
C GLY A 78 10.30 25.03 10.67
N ILE A 79 10.70 24.13 9.77
CA ILE A 79 11.48 24.47 8.58
C ILE A 79 10.59 25.13 7.51
N VAL A 80 9.43 24.54 7.26
CA VAL A 80 8.56 24.90 6.12
C VAL A 80 7.79 26.20 6.35
N VAL A 81 7.45 26.53 7.60
CA VAL A 81 6.63 27.71 7.92
C VAL A 81 7.45 28.84 8.56
N GLU A 82 8.79 28.77 8.47
CA GLU A 82 9.74 29.83 8.84
C GLU A 82 9.45 30.55 10.18
N ASN A 83 8.92 29.86 11.19
CA ASN A 83 8.47 30.44 12.46
C ASN A 83 7.55 31.67 12.31
N GLU A 84 6.70 31.73 11.26
CA GLU A 84 5.56 32.64 11.22
C GLU A 84 4.48 32.17 12.21
N PHE A 85 4.79 32.33 13.50
CA PHE A 85 3.81 32.31 14.57
C PHE A 85 2.99 33.58 14.44
N ASN A 86 2.01 33.54 13.54
CA ASN A 86 0.93 34.52 13.50
C ASN A 86 0.39 34.61 14.94
N GLY A 87 0.25 35.82 15.49
CA GLY A 87 -0.06 36.09 16.91
C GLY A 87 -1.33 35.43 17.49
N THR A 88 -1.98 34.55 16.73
CA THR A 88 -3.05 33.62 17.10
C THR A 88 -2.55 32.26 17.61
N GLY A 89 -1.24 31.97 17.54
CA GLY A 89 -0.66 30.68 17.93
C GLY A 89 -1.01 29.52 16.99
N LYS A 90 -1.50 29.82 15.77
CA LYS A 90 -1.89 28.85 14.76
C LYS A 90 -1.06 29.03 13.50
N THR A 91 -0.48 27.94 13.03
CA THR A 91 0.35 27.90 11.83
C THR A 91 -0.30 27.02 10.78
N LYS A 92 -0.54 27.54 9.57
CA LYS A 92 -1.11 26.77 8.47
C LYS A 92 0.00 25.97 7.79
N ILE A 93 -0.12 24.66 7.81
CA ILE A 93 0.82 23.78 7.13
C ILE A 93 0.47 23.76 5.63
N PRO A 94 1.43 23.96 4.72
CA PRO A 94 1.18 23.96 3.27
C PRO A 94 1.03 22.52 2.76
N ALA A 95 -0.03 21.85 3.18
CA ALA A 95 -0.44 20.57 2.62
C ALA A 95 -1.40 20.80 1.45
N SER A 96 -1.33 19.97 0.41
CA SER A 96 -2.26 20.01 -0.74
C SER A 96 -3.70 20.01 -0.26
N GLN A 97 -4.62 20.76 -0.88
CA GLN A 97 -6.04 20.57 -0.54
C GLN A 97 -6.50 19.19 -1.03
N LEU A 98 -7.27 18.49 -0.21
CA LEU A 98 -7.92 17.26 -0.63
C LEU A 98 -9.32 17.60 -1.11
N ASP A 99 -9.72 17.05 -2.25
CA ASP A 99 -11.13 16.98 -2.58
C ASP A 99 -11.85 16.12 -1.53
N PRO A 100 -13.14 16.40 -1.25
CA PRO A 100 -13.95 15.55 -0.42
C PRO A 100 -13.84 14.09 -0.86
N TYR A 101 -13.75 13.17 0.10
CA TYR A 101 -13.66 11.72 -0.10
C TYR A 101 -12.33 11.18 -0.64
N LYS A 102 -11.39 12.03 -1.10
CA LYS A 102 -10.03 11.58 -1.42
C LYS A 102 -9.22 11.25 -0.17
N SER A 103 -8.19 10.43 -0.35
CA SER A 103 -7.29 9.95 0.70
C SER A 103 -5.87 10.41 0.40
N ARG A 104 -5.18 11.06 1.36
CA ARG A 104 -3.72 11.28 1.23
C ARG A 104 -2.95 9.98 1.43
N VAL A 105 -3.49 9.13 2.30
CA VAL A 105 -2.81 7.96 2.83
C VAL A 105 -2.76 6.84 1.80
N GLU A 106 -3.87 6.62 1.09
CA GLU A 106 -4.03 5.52 0.14
C GLU A 106 -2.89 5.44 -0.87
N PRO A 107 -2.65 6.46 -1.72
CA PRO A 107 -1.63 6.35 -2.76
C PRO A 107 -0.21 6.18 -2.19
N ILE A 108 0.05 6.68 -0.98
CA ILE A 108 1.35 6.53 -0.32
C ILE A 108 1.55 5.07 0.10
N ILE A 109 0.60 4.48 0.82
CA ILE A 109 0.73 3.11 1.31
C ILE A 109 0.67 2.12 0.14
N SER A 110 -0.26 2.29 -0.80
CA SER A 110 -0.39 1.41 -1.96
C SER A 110 0.89 1.37 -2.80
N LYS A 111 1.54 2.53 -3.01
CA LYS A 111 2.84 2.61 -3.67
C LYS A 111 3.90 1.79 -2.95
N LEU A 112 4.03 1.98 -1.63
CA LEU A 112 5.03 1.27 -0.82
C LEU A 112 4.80 -0.25 -0.85
N VAL A 113 3.54 -0.68 -0.77
CA VAL A 113 3.16 -2.10 -0.87
C VAL A 113 3.59 -2.69 -2.21
N ILE A 114 3.25 -2.04 -3.34
CA ILE A 114 3.59 -2.56 -4.67
C ILE A 114 5.12 -2.73 -4.80
N ILE A 115 5.88 -1.75 -4.33
CA ILE A 115 7.35 -1.78 -4.36
C ILE A 115 7.89 -2.92 -3.49
N GLU A 116 7.44 -3.02 -2.23
CA GLU A 116 7.90 -4.04 -1.29
C GLU A 116 7.55 -5.46 -1.78
N GLN A 117 6.31 -5.69 -2.22
CA GLN A 117 5.90 -6.99 -2.75
C GLN A 117 6.72 -7.41 -3.96
N PHE A 118 7.04 -6.46 -4.86
CA PHE A 118 7.89 -6.75 -6.00
C PHE A 118 9.32 -7.07 -5.58
N GLU A 119 9.91 -6.36 -4.63
CA GLU A 119 11.27 -6.66 -4.16
C GLU A 119 11.35 -8.01 -3.43
N LEU A 120 10.32 -8.38 -2.65
CA LEU A 120 10.21 -9.73 -2.06
C LEU A 120 10.10 -10.81 -3.16
N PHE A 121 9.28 -10.58 -4.17
CA PHE A 121 9.16 -11.46 -5.33
C PHE A 121 10.49 -11.62 -6.07
N LYS A 122 11.15 -10.50 -6.37
CA LYS A 122 12.43 -10.46 -7.06
C LYS A 122 13.52 -11.20 -6.28
N ALA A 123 13.60 -10.99 -4.96
CA ALA A 123 14.52 -11.73 -4.11
C ALA A 123 14.29 -13.24 -4.20
N PHE A 124 13.03 -13.68 -4.18
CA PHE A 124 12.67 -15.09 -4.38
C PHE A 124 13.05 -15.61 -5.78
N MET A 125 12.70 -14.86 -6.83
CA MET A 125 13.03 -15.22 -8.22
C MET A 125 14.54 -15.34 -8.44
N ILE A 126 15.36 -14.48 -7.82
CA ILE A 126 16.82 -14.60 -7.90
C ILE A 126 17.30 -15.96 -7.35
N CYS A 127 16.71 -16.44 -6.24
CA CYS A 127 17.08 -17.73 -5.65
C CYS A 127 16.74 -18.94 -6.53
N CYS A 128 15.81 -18.79 -7.48
CA CYS A 128 15.42 -19.84 -8.41
C CYS A 128 15.70 -19.47 -9.89
N ASP A 129 16.61 -18.54 -10.18
CA ASP A 129 16.90 -18.02 -11.55
C ASP A 129 15.63 -17.70 -12.39
N GLY A 130 14.58 -17.25 -11.72
CA GLY A 130 13.27 -16.96 -12.27
C GLY A 130 13.19 -15.62 -13.02
N PRO A 131 12.08 -15.36 -13.72
CA PRO A 131 11.81 -14.11 -14.42
C PRO A 131 11.38 -12.99 -13.46
N TYR A 132 12.20 -11.94 -13.34
CA TYR A 132 11.87 -10.73 -12.56
C TYR A 132 12.23 -9.41 -13.27
N ASN A 133 12.71 -9.49 -14.52
CA ASN A 133 13.01 -8.33 -15.36
C ASN A 133 12.96 -8.74 -16.84
N LYS A 134 13.00 -7.76 -17.75
CA LYS A 134 12.93 -7.98 -19.21
C LYS A 134 13.95 -9.01 -19.73
N LYS A 135 15.20 -8.97 -19.25
CA LYS A 135 16.25 -9.89 -19.69
C LYS A 135 15.94 -11.32 -19.24
N GLN A 136 15.49 -11.50 -18.00
CA GLN A 136 15.15 -12.83 -17.48
C GLN A 136 13.86 -13.37 -18.11
N VAL A 137 12.84 -12.53 -18.31
CA VAL A 137 11.61 -12.92 -19.02
C VAL A 137 11.92 -13.55 -20.38
N ASN A 138 12.83 -12.94 -21.16
CA ASN A 138 13.22 -13.48 -22.47
C ASN A 138 13.87 -14.88 -22.40
N LYS A 139 14.59 -15.20 -21.33
CA LYS A 139 15.19 -16.55 -21.15
C LYS A 139 14.15 -17.62 -20.82
N TRP A 140 12.98 -17.20 -20.37
CA TRP A 140 11.90 -18.08 -19.92
C TRP A 140 10.81 -18.27 -20.99
N VAL A 141 10.96 -17.67 -22.18
CA VAL A 141 10.11 -17.93 -23.33
C VAL A 141 10.12 -19.43 -23.67
N GLY A 142 8.93 -20.02 -23.78
CA GLY A 142 8.76 -21.46 -24.00
C GLY A 142 8.83 -22.32 -22.73
N LYS A 143 9.30 -21.78 -21.60
CA LYS A 143 9.31 -22.47 -20.28
C LYS A 143 8.08 -22.15 -19.44
N LEU A 144 7.53 -20.95 -19.60
CA LEU A 144 6.29 -20.52 -18.98
C LEU A 144 5.27 -20.12 -20.05
N PRO A 145 3.96 -20.21 -19.74
CA PRO A 145 2.92 -19.66 -20.62
C PRO A 145 3.17 -18.18 -20.90
N GLN A 146 2.98 -17.76 -22.16
CA GLN A 146 3.26 -16.39 -22.59
C GLN A 146 2.48 -15.35 -21.76
N GLU A 147 1.22 -15.64 -21.43
CA GLU A 147 0.38 -14.80 -20.56
C GLU A 147 1.02 -14.51 -19.19
N ILE A 148 1.81 -15.44 -18.65
CA ILE A 148 2.48 -15.29 -17.36
C ILE A 148 3.72 -14.42 -17.51
N LEU A 149 4.48 -14.59 -18.59
CA LEU A 149 5.63 -13.76 -18.93
C LEU A 149 5.20 -12.29 -19.19
N ASP A 150 4.08 -12.10 -19.87
CA ASP A 150 3.47 -10.79 -20.09
C ASP A 150 2.99 -10.17 -18.78
N LYS A 151 2.38 -10.99 -17.90
CA LYS A 151 1.97 -10.53 -16.57
C LYS A 151 3.16 -10.12 -15.70
N ILE A 152 4.24 -10.89 -15.67
CA ILE A 152 5.47 -10.51 -14.94
C ILE A 152 6.06 -9.21 -15.49
N SER A 153 6.07 -9.07 -16.81
CA SER A 153 6.56 -7.86 -17.48
C SER A 153 5.75 -6.63 -17.11
N SER A 154 4.42 -6.71 -17.16
CA SER A 154 3.52 -5.61 -16.76
C SER A 154 3.67 -5.24 -15.28
N LEU A 155 3.78 -6.23 -14.37
CA LEU A 155 4.03 -5.97 -12.94
C LEU A 155 5.39 -5.29 -12.72
N THR A 156 6.42 -5.70 -13.46
CA THR A 156 7.75 -5.08 -13.40
C THR A 156 7.72 -3.63 -13.89
N LEU A 157 7.03 -3.37 -15.00
CA LEU A 157 6.85 -2.02 -15.54
C LEU A 157 6.12 -1.13 -14.56
N ARG A 158 5.00 -1.60 -14.01
CA ARG A 158 4.22 -0.83 -13.03
C ARG A 158 5.04 -0.46 -11.79
N ARG A 159 5.86 -1.38 -11.27
CA ARG A 159 6.78 -1.05 -10.18
C ARG A 159 7.84 -0.02 -10.59
N ASN A 160 8.40 -0.14 -11.81
CA ASN A 160 9.36 0.83 -12.32
C ASN A 160 8.75 2.24 -12.44
N GLU A 161 7.53 2.36 -12.98
CA GLU A 161 6.79 3.63 -13.06
C GLU A 161 6.71 4.28 -11.68
N LEU A 162 6.24 3.53 -10.68
CA LEU A 162 6.11 4.03 -9.31
C LEU A 162 7.44 4.39 -8.65
N THR A 163 8.58 3.89 -9.13
CA THR A 163 9.90 4.12 -8.51
C THR A 163 10.75 5.16 -9.21
N HIS A 164 10.60 5.31 -10.53
CA HIS A 164 11.50 6.10 -11.37
C HIS A 164 10.83 7.25 -12.09
N ASP A 165 9.52 7.17 -12.34
CA ASP A 165 8.83 8.19 -13.12
C ASP A 165 8.35 9.32 -12.20
N THR A 166 8.37 10.54 -12.73
CA THR A 166 7.90 11.74 -12.01
C THR A 166 6.42 11.99 -12.21
N ASP A 167 5.84 11.49 -13.30
CA ASP A 167 4.43 11.60 -13.65
C ASP A 167 3.87 10.20 -13.85
N TYR A 168 2.98 9.78 -12.95
CA TYR A 168 2.37 8.45 -12.98
C TYR A 168 0.99 8.49 -12.32
N GLU A 169 0.12 7.57 -12.73
CA GLU A 169 -1.17 7.38 -12.10
C GLU A 169 -1.00 6.88 -10.66
N LEU A 170 -1.61 7.60 -9.71
CA LEU A 170 -1.52 7.27 -8.29
C LEU A 170 -2.15 5.89 -8.01
N PRO A 171 -1.45 4.99 -7.30
CA PRO A 171 -1.97 3.66 -7.05
C PRO A 171 -3.07 3.67 -5.99
N THR A 172 -3.90 2.63 -6.00
CA THR A 172 -4.97 2.40 -5.01
C THR A 172 -4.68 1.15 -4.17
N MET A 173 -5.35 1.02 -3.02
CA MET A 173 -5.17 -0.19 -2.21
C MET A 173 -5.73 -1.43 -2.93
N LYS A 174 -6.78 -1.25 -3.74
CA LYS A 174 -7.28 -2.30 -4.63
C LYS A 174 -6.19 -2.79 -5.57
N GLU A 175 -5.52 -1.88 -6.27
CA GLU A 175 -4.41 -2.21 -7.17
C GLU A 175 -3.29 -2.94 -6.41
N ALA A 176 -2.89 -2.45 -5.23
CA ALA A 176 -1.83 -3.06 -4.43
C ALA A 176 -2.18 -4.51 -4.01
N VAL A 177 -3.43 -4.77 -3.65
CA VAL A 177 -3.93 -6.11 -3.32
C VAL A 177 -3.95 -7.01 -4.55
N GLU A 178 -4.44 -6.52 -5.69
CA GLU A 178 -4.41 -7.27 -6.96
C GLU A 178 -2.97 -7.59 -7.40
N PHE A 179 -2.04 -6.67 -7.19
CA PHE A 179 -0.62 -6.84 -7.45
C PHE A 179 -0.01 -7.95 -6.57
N PHE A 180 -0.28 -7.91 -5.27
CA PHE A 180 0.08 -8.98 -4.32
C PHE A 180 -0.48 -10.35 -4.77
N TYR A 181 -1.78 -10.41 -5.10
CA TYR A 181 -2.41 -11.65 -5.54
C TYR A 181 -1.77 -12.21 -6.82
N ALA A 182 -1.48 -11.34 -7.79
CA ALA A 182 -0.85 -11.77 -9.04
C ALA A 182 0.53 -12.40 -8.78
N LEU A 183 1.39 -11.77 -7.99
CA LEU A 183 2.71 -12.32 -7.64
C LEU A 183 2.60 -13.63 -6.86
N ARG A 184 1.70 -13.69 -5.88
CA ARG A 184 1.46 -14.90 -5.07
C ARG A 184 0.94 -16.05 -5.93
N PHE A 185 0.03 -15.78 -6.85
CA PHE A 185 -0.51 -16.77 -7.78
C PHE A 185 0.57 -17.32 -8.70
N ILE A 186 1.35 -16.44 -9.35
CA ILE A 186 2.44 -16.85 -10.26
C ILE A 186 3.43 -17.75 -9.52
N CYS A 187 3.91 -17.30 -8.35
CA CYS A 187 4.86 -18.08 -7.56
C CYS A 187 4.28 -19.40 -7.08
N GLY A 188 3.06 -19.39 -6.53
CA GLY A 188 2.42 -20.60 -6.02
C GLY A 188 2.08 -21.61 -7.10
N LYS A 189 1.75 -21.15 -8.32
CA LYS A 189 1.37 -22.04 -9.42
C LYS A 189 2.58 -22.61 -10.15
N TYR A 190 3.65 -21.85 -10.35
CA TYR A 190 4.75 -22.28 -11.23
C TYR A 190 6.08 -22.52 -10.49
N PHE A 191 6.21 -22.05 -9.24
CA PHE A 191 7.47 -22.09 -8.49
C PHE A 191 7.35 -22.71 -7.09
N ASP A 192 6.19 -23.26 -6.75
CA ASP A 192 6.02 -24.16 -5.59
C ASP A 192 6.21 -25.60 -6.04
N GLU A 193 7.17 -26.30 -5.45
CA GLU A 193 7.47 -27.72 -5.73
C GLU A 193 6.24 -28.64 -5.54
N ASN A 194 5.25 -28.20 -4.75
CA ASN A 194 4.01 -28.94 -4.54
C ASN A 194 2.94 -28.66 -5.62
N SER A 195 3.20 -27.76 -6.56
CA SER A 195 2.26 -27.43 -7.63
C SER A 195 2.32 -28.44 -8.78
N PRO A 196 1.17 -28.84 -9.36
CA PRO A 196 1.15 -29.68 -10.55
C PRO A 196 1.74 -28.98 -11.79
N ASN A 197 1.84 -27.65 -11.78
CA ASN A 197 2.43 -26.86 -12.87
C ASN A 197 3.85 -26.36 -12.51
N PHE A 198 4.48 -26.96 -11.50
CA PHE A 198 5.84 -26.59 -11.12
C PHE A 198 6.78 -26.75 -12.31
N VAL A 199 7.54 -25.69 -12.60
CA VAL A 199 8.53 -25.71 -13.68
C VAL A 199 9.88 -26.04 -13.06
N PHE A 200 10.40 -27.24 -13.38
CA PHE A 200 11.77 -27.61 -13.05
C PHE A 200 12.74 -26.87 -13.96
N ILE A 201 13.84 -26.37 -13.41
CA ILE A 201 14.87 -25.62 -14.16
C ILE A 201 16.02 -26.55 -14.53
#